data_AF-A0A8E0FQ77-F1
#
_entry.id   AF-A0A8E0FQ77-F1
#
_cell.length_a   1.000
_cell.length_b   1.000
_cell.length_c   1.000
_cell.angle_alpha   90.00
_cell.angle_beta   90.00
_cell.angle_gamma   90.00
#
_symmetry.space_group_name_H-M   'P 1'
#
loop_
_entity.id
_entity.type
_entity.pdbx_description
1 polymer ?
#
loop_
_entity_poly.entity_id
_entity_poly.type
_entity_poly.pdbx_seq_one_letter_code
_entity_poly.pdbx_strand_id
1 'polypeptide(L)'
;MHFTTFLKKHFDIEKIVGTSDSGNDTESIYVYEKGNDCEPLFILHESWINAEIKKSGIWTVGDIYSTLEHGKEYTEFELREMIKKGKVTSKY
;
A
#
# COMPACT_ATOMS: atom_id res chain seq x y z
N MET A 1 4.52 -5.64 -15.57
CA MET A 1 4.02 -4.28 -15.25
C MET A 1 4.23 -4.03 -13.77
N HIS A 2 5.02 -3.01 -13.40
CA HIS A 2 5.29 -2.69 -11.99
C HIS A 2 4.00 -2.41 -11.20
N PHE A 3 4.02 -2.71 -9.90
CA PHE A 3 2.85 -2.56 -9.03
C PHE A 3 2.42 -1.12 -8.84
N THR A 4 3.36 -0.20 -8.64
CA THR A 4 3.08 1.24 -8.61
C THR A 4 2.44 1.74 -9.91
N THR A 5 2.87 1.24 -11.08
CA THR A 5 2.22 1.53 -12.36
C THR A 5 0.79 1.01 -12.42
N PHE A 6 0.49 -0.11 -11.75
CA PHE A 6 -0.87 -0.64 -11.64
C PHE A 6 -1.73 0.24 -10.74
N LEU A 7 -1.22 0.59 -9.55
CA LEU A 7 -1.94 1.46 -8.63
C LEU A 7 -2.29 2.80 -9.29
N LYS A 8 -1.34 3.45 -9.99
CA LYS A 8 -1.57 4.73 -10.71
C LYS A 8 -2.70 4.71 -11.74
N LYS A 9 -3.05 3.54 -12.27
CA LYS A 9 -4.18 3.39 -13.20
C LYS A 9 -5.54 3.42 -12.50
N HIS A 10 -5.59 3.00 -11.24
CA HIS A 10 -6.83 2.87 -10.46
C HIS A 10 -6.98 3.97 -9.40
N PHE A 11 -5.87 4.52 -8.93
CA PHE A 11 -5.77 5.44 -7.80
C PHE A 11 -4.77 6.54 -8.12
N ASP A 12 -4.79 7.59 -7.30
CA ASP A 12 -3.65 8.48 -7.18
C ASP A 12 -2.77 7.97 -6.04
N ILE A 13 -1.44 8.08 -6.20
CA ILE A 13 -0.49 7.54 -5.22
C ILE A 13 0.65 8.48 -4.97
N GLU A 14 1.13 8.46 -3.73
CA GLU A 14 2.36 9.10 -3.30
C GLU A 14 3.29 8.05 -2.71
N LYS A 15 4.56 8.07 -3.12
CA LYS A 15 5.58 7.15 -2.63
C LYS A 15 6.49 7.93 -1.70
N ILE A 16 6.58 7.48 -0.46
CA ILE A 16 7.43 8.07 0.58
C ILE A 16 8.53 7.05 0.88
N VAL A 17 9.78 7.51 0.84
CA VAL A 17 10.93 6.73 1.29
C VAL A 17 11.40 7.35 2.59
N GLY A 18 11.42 6.56 3.65
CA GLY A 18 11.94 6.93 4.95
C GLY A 18 13.12 6.05 5.34
N THR A 19 13.59 6.24 6.56
CA THR A 19 14.61 5.39 7.17
C THR A 19 14.03 4.87 8.47
N SER A 20 14.05 3.55 8.64
CA SER A 20 13.67 2.90 9.90
C SER A 20 14.67 3.19 11.01
N ASP A 21 14.28 2.96 12.28
CA ASP A 21 15.18 3.09 13.43
C ASP A 21 16.41 2.18 13.35
N SER A 22 16.35 1.11 12.55
CA SER A 22 17.46 0.20 12.29
C SER A 22 18.40 0.68 11.17
N GLY A 23 18.15 1.85 10.59
CA GLY A 23 18.97 2.44 9.52
C GLY A 23 18.66 1.92 8.11
N ASN A 24 17.61 1.10 7.95
CA ASN A 24 17.21 0.59 6.64
C ASN A 24 16.21 1.52 5.97
N ASP A 25 16.39 1.75 4.68
CA ASP A 25 15.43 2.47 3.85
C ASP A 25 14.09 1.72 3.83
N THR A 26 13.01 2.43 4.14
CA THR A 26 11.65 1.90 4.12
C THR A 26 10.81 2.66 3.11
N GLU A 27 10.04 1.93 2.32
CA GLU A 27 9.06 2.51 1.40
C GLU A 27 7.66 2.40 1.97
N SER A 28 6.90 3.49 1.83
CA SER A 28 5.45 3.51 2.02
C SER A 28 4.79 4.08 0.77
N ILE A 29 3.66 3.50 0.39
CA ILE A 29 2.83 3.99 -0.72
C ILE A 29 1.48 4.42 -0.14
N TYR A 30 1.23 5.71 -0.19
CA TYR A 30 -0.05 6.29 0.18
C TYR A 30 -0.95 6.20 -1.04
N VAL A 31 -2.14 5.61 -0.86
CA VAL A 31 -3.08 5.36 -1.95
C VAL A 31 -4.35 6.15 -1.71
N TYR A 32 -4.70 7.00 -2.67
CA TYR A 32 -5.81 7.94 -2.61
C TYR A 32 -6.85 7.62 -3.68
N GLU A 33 -8.08 8.08 -3.46
CA GLU A 33 -9.09 8.09 -4.52
C GLU A 33 -8.63 8.97 -5.69
N LYS A 34 -9.03 8.60 -6.91
CA LYS A 34 -8.75 9.39 -8.12
C LYS A 34 -9.32 10.80 -7.98
N GLY A 35 -8.45 11.82 -8.06
CA GLY A 35 -8.83 13.22 -7.98
C GLY A 35 -9.15 13.73 -6.58
N ASN A 36 -8.84 12.97 -5.53
CA ASN A 36 -8.96 13.39 -4.13
C ASN A 36 -7.63 13.14 -3.41
N ASP A 37 -7.00 14.21 -2.92
CA ASP A 37 -5.69 14.18 -2.26
C ASP A 37 -5.76 14.51 -0.76
N CYS A 38 -6.96 14.66 -0.19
CA CYS A 38 -7.10 15.08 1.21
C CYS A 38 -6.75 13.96 2.21
N GLU A 39 -7.21 12.73 1.98
CA GLU A 39 -6.97 11.61 2.90
C GLU A 39 -6.71 10.30 2.12
N PRO A 40 -5.69 9.50 2.49
CA PRO A 40 -5.43 8.23 1.84
C PRO A 40 -6.51 7.19 2.18
N LEU A 41 -6.97 6.42 1.18
CA LEU A 41 -7.83 5.25 1.41
C LEU A 41 -7.15 4.18 2.26
N PHE A 42 -5.86 3.98 2.00
CA PHE A 42 -4.99 3.09 2.75
C PHE A 42 -3.53 3.42 2.46
N ILE A 43 -2.65 3.00 3.37
CA ILE A 43 -1.20 3.10 3.20
C ILE A 43 -0.64 1.69 3.05
N LEU A 44 0.30 1.48 2.14
CA LEU A 44 1.05 0.25 2.02
C LEU A 44 2.45 0.47 2.54
N HIS A 45 2.79 -0.19 3.65
CA HIS A 45 4.14 -0.23 4.17
C HIS A 45 4.85 -1.47 3.66
N GLU A 46 6.13 -1.35 3.32
CA GLU A 46 6.94 -2.53 3.02
C GLU A 46 6.87 -3.53 4.18
N SER A 47 6.67 -4.80 3.83
CA SER A 47 6.75 -5.87 4.80
C SER A 47 8.19 -6.37 4.96
N TRP A 48 8.54 -6.69 6.20
CA TRP A 48 9.87 -7.15 6.59
C TRP A 48 9.75 -8.41 7.44
N ILE A 49 10.68 -9.36 7.27
CA ILE A 49 10.78 -10.56 8.13
C ILE A 49 11.45 -10.17 9.45
N ASN A 50 12.47 -9.34 9.35
CA ASN A 50 13.25 -8.76 10.44
C ASN A 50 13.86 -7.44 9.93
N ALA A 51 14.70 -6.80 10.73
CA ALA A 51 15.32 -5.54 10.35
C ALA A 51 16.07 -5.59 9.00
N GLU A 52 16.58 -6.75 8.58
CA GLU A 52 17.49 -6.86 7.43
C GLU A 52 16.83 -7.41 6.16
N ILE A 53 15.75 -8.18 6.29
CA ILE A 53 15.18 -8.95 5.16
C ILE A 53 13.79 -8.43 4.79
N LYS A 54 13.73 -7.72 3.66
CA LYS A 54 12.49 -7.26 3.04
C LYS A 54 11.72 -8.40 2.37
N LYS A 55 10.41 -8.49 2.63
CA LYS A 55 9.50 -9.37 1.88
C LYS A 55 9.09 -8.70 0.57
N SER A 56 9.88 -8.92 -0.47
CA SER A 56 9.61 -8.34 -1.80
C SER A 56 8.22 -8.73 -2.32
N GLY A 57 7.44 -7.74 -2.76
CA GLY A 57 6.09 -7.94 -3.30
C GLY A 57 5.02 -8.23 -2.24
N ILE A 58 5.32 -8.02 -0.96
CA ILE A 58 4.36 -8.10 0.15
C ILE A 58 4.30 -6.75 0.85
N TRP A 59 3.07 -6.29 1.11
CA TRP A 59 2.78 -5.00 1.71
C TRP A 59 1.90 -5.19 2.93
N THR A 60 2.24 -4.49 4.01
CA THR A 60 1.41 -4.38 5.20
C THR A 60 0.50 -3.17 5.06
N VAL A 61 -0.80 -3.38 5.25
CA VAL A 61 -1.80 -2.29 5.14
C VAL A 61 -1.77 -1.45 6.42
N GLY A 62 -1.40 -0.18 6.31
CA GLY A 62 -1.52 0.85 7.34
C GLY A 62 -2.80 1.70 7.16
N ASP A 63 -3.04 2.60 8.12
CA ASP A 63 -4.14 3.58 8.23
C ASP A 63 -5.25 3.47 7.19
N ILE A 64 -6.41 2.95 7.60
CA ILE A 64 -7.47 2.52 6.69
C ILE A 64 -8.71 3.42 6.75
N TYR A 65 -9.01 4.04 5.62
CA TYR A 65 -10.34 4.58 5.29
C TYR A 65 -11.07 3.67 4.29
N SER A 66 -10.50 2.49 4.00
CA SER A 66 -11.02 1.50 3.07
C SER A 66 -11.46 0.20 3.72
N THR A 67 -12.06 -0.68 2.91
CA THR A 67 -12.50 -2.03 3.27
C THR A 67 -11.37 -3.02 3.61
N LEU A 68 -10.11 -2.65 3.40
CA LEU A 68 -8.96 -3.48 3.78
C LEU A 68 -8.81 -3.59 5.30
N GLU A 69 -8.10 -4.63 5.73
CA GLU A 69 -7.83 -4.92 7.14
C GLU A 69 -6.49 -4.31 7.55
N HIS A 70 -6.49 -3.47 8.58
CA HIS A 70 -5.29 -2.81 9.09
C HIS A 70 -4.31 -3.83 9.70
N GLY A 71 -3.03 -3.64 9.48
CA GLY A 71 -1.94 -4.51 9.93
C GLY A 71 -1.82 -5.81 9.15
N LYS A 72 -2.71 -6.08 8.19
CA LYS A 72 -2.66 -7.30 7.39
C LYS A 72 -1.67 -7.19 6.24
N GLU A 73 -0.92 -8.27 6.04
CA GLU A 73 -0.05 -8.43 4.88
C GLU A 73 -0.83 -8.95 3.68
N TYR A 74 -0.60 -8.35 2.53
CA TYR A 74 -1.09 -8.83 1.25
C TYR A 74 0.03 -8.88 0.24
N THR A 75 0.03 -9.90 -0.60
CA THR A 75 0.85 -9.93 -1.81
C THR A 75 0.35 -8.90 -2.82
N GLU A 76 1.24 -8.40 -3.69
CA GLU A 76 0.82 -7.56 -4.82
C GLU A 76 -0.22 -8.25 -5.72
N PHE A 77 -0.16 -9.58 -5.82
CA PHE A 77 -1.13 -10.36 -6.57
C PHE A 77 -2.54 -10.26 -5.96
N GLU A 78 -2.67 -10.46 -4.65
CA GLU A 78 -3.94 -10.35 -3.94
C GLU A 78 -4.50 -8.93 -4.01
N LEU A 79 -3.65 -7.91 -3.82
CA LEU A 79 -4.06 -6.50 -3.94
C LEU A 79 -4.59 -6.22 -5.36
N ARG A 80 -3.90 -6.67 -6.41
CA ARG A 80 -4.36 -6.52 -7.80
C ARG A 80 -5.72 -7.18 -8.01
N GLU A 81 -5.91 -8.39 -7.52
CA GLU A 81 -7.18 -9.11 -7.65
C GLU A 81 -8.33 -8.40 -6.94
N MET A 82 -8.10 -7.91 -5.71
CA MET A 82 -9.12 -7.16 -4.96
C MET A 82 -9.48 -5.83 -5.62
N ILE A 83 -8.47 -5.08 -6.09
CA ILE A 83 -8.65 -3.79 -6.79
C ILE A 83 -9.43 -4.00 -8.09
N LYS A 84 -9.04 -4.99 -8.92
CA LYS A 84 -9.76 -5.30 -10.17
C LYS A 84 -11.21 -5.71 -9.95
N LYS A 85 -11.49 -6.40 -8.83
CA LYS A 85 -12.84 -6.82 -8.44
C LYS A 85 -13.65 -5.69 -7.79
N GLY A 86 -13.09 -4.48 -7.66
CA GLY A 86 -13.76 -3.34 -7.01
C GLY A 86 -14.01 -3.56 -5.52
N LYS A 87 -13.23 -4.43 -4.86
CA LYS A 87 -13.42 -4.76 -3.43
C LYS A 87 -12.72 -3.79 -2.49
N VAL A 88 -11.89 -2.91 -3.03
CA VAL A 88 -11.19 -1.86 -2.28
C VAL A 88 -11.93 -0.55 -2.52
N THR A 89 -12.78 -0.18 -1.56
CA THR A 89 -13.60 1.04 -1.61
C THR A 89 -13.47 1.80 -0.30
N SER A 90 -13.76 3.11 -0.31
CA SER A 90 -13.97 3.86 0.92
C SER A 90 -15.00 3.16 1.81
N LYS A 91 -14.78 3.19 3.13
CA LYS A 91 -15.74 2.74 4.14
C LYS A 91 -16.84 3.77 4.41
N TYR A 92 -16.60 5.03 4.04
CA TYR A 92 -17.46 6.18 4.33
C TYR A 92 -17.92 6.85 3.04
#